data_AF-A0A843CAP5-F1
#
_entry.id   AF-A0A843CAP5-F1
#
_cell.length_a   1.000
_cell.length_b   1.000
_cell.length_c   1.000
_cell.angle_alpha   90.00
_cell.angle_beta   90.00
_cell.angle_gamma   90.00
#
_symmetry.space_group_name_H-M   'P 1'
#
loop_
_entity.id
_entity.type
_entity.pdbx_description
1 polymer ?
#
loop_
_entity_poly.entity_id
_entity_poly.type
_entity_poly.pdbx_seq_one_letter_code
_entity_poly.pdbx_strand_id
1 'polypeptide(L)'
;MAKMQPQTKIYSIDRNPYAYEYMNENVALNKVEERVMPILGDASEEVEMLEGVADRVLMPLPEQAHAFLSSAVRALRMCKEGAEGGARGVIHYYDVSTGRKDGGLFNIPFERAQNIIASAFGNSLLYE
;
A
#
# COMPACT_ATOMS: atom_id res chain seq x y z
N MET A 1 -5.44 12.82 -2.95
CA MET A 1 -6.59 12.03 -2.42
C MET A 1 -7.22 12.63 -1.17
N ALA A 2 -6.45 12.99 -0.12
CA ALA A 2 -6.97 13.51 1.15
C ALA A 2 -7.94 14.71 1.05
N LYS A 3 -7.67 15.64 0.13
CA LYS A 3 -8.50 16.83 -0.10
C LYS A 3 -9.86 16.51 -0.74
N MET A 4 -9.90 15.49 -1.60
CA MET A 4 -11.10 15.12 -2.37
C MET A 4 -11.96 14.08 -1.65
N GLN A 5 -11.37 13.27 -0.78
CA GLN A 5 -12.06 12.27 0.01
C GLN A 5 -11.99 12.65 1.50
N PRO A 6 -13.00 13.38 2.03
CA PRO A 6 -12.98 13.90 3.39
C PRO A 6 -13.12 12.83 4.46
N GLN A 7 -13.62 11.63 4.13
CA GLN A 7 -13.94 10.58 5.12
C GLN A 7 -12.82 9.55 5.32
N THR A 8 -11.67 9.71 4.67
CA THR A 8 -10.57 8.74 4.78
C THR A 8 -9.49 9.24 5.72
N LYS A 9 -9.10 8.37 6.66
CA LYS A 9 -7.88 8.50 7.45
C LYS A 9 -6.71 7.90 6.66
N ILE A 10 -5.60 8.61 6.59
CA ILE A 10 -4.43 8.26 5.80
C ILE A 10 -3.23 8.20 6.72
N TYR A 11 -2.51 7.09 6.68
CA TYR A 11 -1.19 6.96 7.28
C TYR A 11 -0.18 7.04 6.13
N SER A 12 0.76 7.98 6.22
CA SER A 12 1.73 8.25 5.15
C SER A 12 3.12 8.12 5.73
N ILE A 13 3.86 7.10 5.30
CA ILE A 13 5.17 6.74 5.82
C ILE A 13 6.23 7.13 4.78
N ASP A 14 7.26 7.85 5.21
CA ASP A 14 8.45 8.10 4.41
C ASP A 14 9.70 8.03 5.29
N ARG A 15 10.78 7.42 4.78
CA ARG A 15 12.04 7.25 5.50
C ARG A 15 12.92 8.50 5.41
N ASN A 16 12.73 9.32 4.37
CA ASN A 16 13.53 10.52 4.19
C ASN A 16 13.01 11.64 5.12
N PRO A 17 13.84 12.14 6.06
CA PRO A 17 13.42 13.18 7.00
C PRO A 17 12.97 14.47 6.31
N TYR A 18 13.58 14.85 5.19
CA TYR A 18 13.18 16.03 4.43
C TYR A 18 11.82 15.82 3.73
N ALA A 19 11.56 14.62 3.21
CA ALA A 19 10.26 14.31 2.63
C ALA A 19 9.16 14.33 3.69
N TYR A 20 9.47 13.85 4.90
CA TYR A 20 8.58 13.94 6.06
C TYR A 20 8.29 15.40 6.46
N GLU A 21 9.30 16.27 6.51
CA GLU A 21 9.10 17.71 6.78
C GLU A 21 8.15 18.35 5.75
N TYR A 22 8.42 18.16 4.46
CA TYR A 22 7.54 18.66 3.40
C TYR A 22 6.14 18.02 3.44
N MET A 23 6.03 16.76 3.85
CA MET A 23 4.74 16.10 4.04
C MET A 23 3.93 16.77 5.15
N ASN A 24 4.56 17.12 6.28
CA ASN A 24 3.89 17.86 7.37
C ASN A 24 3.42 19.24 6.89
N GLU A 25 4.26 19.99 6.18
CA GLU A 25 3.88 21.28 5.60
C GLU A 25 2.70 21.13 4.63
N ASN A 26 2.75 20.14 3.74
CA ASN A 26 1.67 19.87 2.79
C ASN A 26 0.35 19.50 3.48
N VAL A 27 0.41 18.75 4.57
CA VAL A 27 -0.76 18.40 5.38
C VAL A 27 -1.38 19.66 5.99
N ALA A 28 -0.57 20.55 6.55
CA ALA A 28 -1.02 21.82 7.12
C ALA A 28 -1.59 22.78 6.06
N LEU A 29 -0.88 22.95 4.94
CA LEU A 29 -1.31 23.81 3.82
C LEU A 29 -2.66 23.37 3.24
N ASN A 30 -2.93 22.07 3.22
CA ASN A 30 -4.18 21.51 2.71
C ASN A 30 -5.29 21.39 3.76
N LYS A 31 -5.03 21.73 5.03
CA LYS A 31 -5.98 21.65 6.14
C LYS A 31 -6.54 20.23 6.34
N VAL A 32 -5.64 19.24 6.33
CA VAL A 32 -5.99 17.81 6.47
C VAL A 32 -5.31 17.14 7.66
N GLU A 33 -4.85 17.92 8.63
CA GLU A 33 -4.11 17.50 9.84
C GLU A 33 -4.86 16.45 10.65
N GLU A 34 -6.19 16.54 10.74
CA GLU A 34 -7.00 15.58 11.51
C GLU A 34 -7.10 14.19 10.86
N ARG A 35 -6.68 14.07 9.59
CA ARG A 35 -6.96 12.89 8.76
C ARG A 35 -5.73 12.27 8.14
N VAL A 36 -4.68 13.05 7.88
CA VAL A 36 -3.40 12.54 7.37
C VAL A 36 -2.41 12.52 8.53
N MET A 37 -1.87 11.33 8.83
CA MET A 37 -0.89 11.08 9.88
C MET A 37 0.47 10.80 9.21
N PRO A 38 1.36 11.80 9.11
CA PRO A 38 2.73 11.60 8.67
C PRO A 38 3.50 10.72 9.66
N ILE A 39 4.28 9.78 9.16
CA ILE A 39 5.16 8.91 9.94
C ILE A 39 6.55 8.96 9.31
N LEU A 40 7.56 9.25 10.12
CA LEU A 40 8.97 9.19 9.71
C LEU A 40 9.50 7.81 10.08
N GLY A 41 9.84 6.99 9.08
CA GLY A 41 10.35 5.65 9.34
C GLY A 41 10.41 4.78 8.10
N ASP A 42 10.91 3.55 8.26
CA ASP A 42 10.91 2.56 7.18
C ASP A 42 9.53 1.91 7.07
N ALA A 43 8.95 1.90 5.88
CA ALA A 43 7.61 1.35 5.67
C ALA A 43 7.50 -0.15 6.03
N SER A 44 8.60 -0.90 5.99
CA SER A 44 8.60 -2.31 6.39
C SER A 44 8.55 -2.52 7.91
N GLU A 45 8.99 -1.54 8.70
CA GLU A 45 9.00 -1.55 10.17
C GLU A 45 7.73 -0.89 10.71
N GLU A 46 7.40 0.31 10.23
CA GLU A 46 6.25 1.10 10.72
C GLU A 46 4.89 0.43 10.43
N VAL A 47 4.85 -0.50 9.47
CA VAL A 47 3.62 -1.24 9.14
C VAL A 47 3.13 -2.12 10.29
N GLU A 48 3.98 -2.49 11.24
CA GLU A 48 3.60 -3.30 12.41
C GLU A 48 2.50 -2.61 13.23
N MET A 49 2.52 -1.28 13.31
CA MET A 49 1.48 -0.48 13.97
C MET A 49 0.18 -0.39 13.16
N LEU A 50 0.20 -0.82 11.91
CA LEU A 50 -0.90 -0.70 10.94
C LEU A 50 -1.42 -2.05 10.46
N GLU A 51 -1.00 -3.16 11.07
CA GLU A 51 -1.49 -4.50 10.72
C GLU A 51 -3.02 -4.59 10.85
N GLY A 52 -3.68 -5.05 9.79
CA GLY A 52 -5.14 -5.17 9.75
C GLY A 52 -5.92 -3.85 9.75
N VAL A 53 -5.26 -2.70 9.63
CA VAL A 53 -5.91 -1.38 9.75
C VAL A 53 -6.48 -0.90 8.41
N ALA A 54 -5.73 -1.06 7.33
CA ALA A 54 -5.98 -0.40 6.05
C ALA A 54 -7.00 -1.12 5.17
N ASP A 55 -7.89 -0.35 4.53
CA ASP A 55 -8.71 -0.86 3.42
C ASP A 55 -7.95 -0.81 2.08
N ARG A 56 -6.97 0.10 2.00
CA ARG A 56 -6.22 0.38 0.78
C ARG A 56 -4.77 0.75 1.11
N VAL A 57 -3.84 0.18 0.36
CA VAL A 57 -2.40 0.50 0.43
C VAL A 57 -1.93 1.06 -0.90
N LEU A 58 -1.09 2.09 -0.87
CA LEU A 58 -0.40 2.63 -2.03
C LEU A 58 1.08 2.29 -1.95
N MET A 59 1.67 1.82 -3.05
CA MET A 59 3.10 1.49 -3.11
C MET A 59 3.79 2.24 -4.25
N PRO A 60 3.90 3.58 -4.19
CA PRO A 60 4.35 4.42 -5.30
C PRO A 60 5.87 4.40 -5.52
N LEU A 61 6.54 3.28 -5.24
CA LEU A 61 7.98 3.07 -5.45
C LEU A 61 8.21 1.89 -6.41
N PRO A 62 8.06 2.07 -7.73
CA PRO A 62 8.06 0.97 -8.69
C PRO A 62 9.31 0.08 -8.65
N GLU A 63 10.46 0.69 -8.37
CA GLU A 63 11.76 0.01 -8.35
C GLU A 63 11.90 -1.01 -7.22
N GLN A 64 11.19 -0.81 -6.11
CA GLN A 64 11.33 -1.62 -4.89
C GLN A 64 9.99 -2.14 -4.35
N ALA A 65 8.86 -1.80 -4.96
CA ALA A 65 7.53 -2.15 -4.45
C ALA A 65 7.39 -3.66 -4.14
N HIS A 66 7.95 -4.53 -4.98
CA HIS A 66 7.90 -5.98 -4.78
C HIS A 66 8.44 -6.40 -3.39
N ALA A 67 9.46 -5.74 -2.87
CA ALA A 67 10.06 -6.06 -1.57
C ALA A 67 9.13 -5.75 -0.38
N PHE A 68 8.18 -4.81 -0.56
CA PHE A 68 7.25 -4.37 0.49
C PHE A 68 5.85 -5.00 0.35
N LEU A 69 5.65 -5.91 -0.62
CA LEU A 69 4.33 -6.44 -0.92
C LEU A 69 3.78 -7.28 0.25
N SER A 70 4.63 -7.99 0.97
CA SER A 70 4.26 -8.71 2.19
C SER A 70 3.77 -7.75 3.29
N SER A 71 4.51 -6.67 3.55
CA SER A 71 4.11 -5.60 4.47
C SER A 71 2.77 -4.98 4.07
N ALA A 72 2.57 -4.69 2.78
CA ALA A 72 1.32 -4.13 2.27
C ALA A 72 0.12 -5.07 2.50
N VAL A 73 0.30 -6.38 2.31
CA VAL A 73 -0.75 -7.37 2.61
C VAL A 73 -1.06 -7.43 4.11
N ARG A 74 -0.05 -7.38 4.99
CA ARG A 74 -0.29 -7.36 6.46
C ARG A 74 -1.06 -6.13 6.92
N ALA A 75 -0.82 -4.98 6.30
CA ALA A 75 -1.53 -3.75 6.61
C ALA A 75 -3.04 -3.85 6.28
N LEU A 76 -3.43 -4.71 5.33
CA LEU A 76 -4.81 -4.82 4.90
C LEU A 76 -5.71 -5.48 5.95
N ARG A 77 -6.89 -4.91 6.12
CA ARG A 77 -7.96 -5.49 6.94
C ARG A 77 -8.60 -6.68 6.24
N MET A 78 -8.26 -7.89 6.70
CA MET A 78 -8.75 -9.16 6.13
C MET A 78 -10.07 -9.66 6.71
N CYS A 79 -10.65 -8.97 7.70
CA CYS A 79 -11.96 -9.29 8.25
C CYS A 79 -12.74 -7.99 8.45
N LYS A 80 -13.83 -7.80 7.70
CA LYS A 80 -14.82 -6.76 8.00
C LYS A 80 -16.02 -7.42 8.66
N GLU A 81 -16.28 -7.05 9.91
CA GLU A 81 -17.52 -7.42 10.59
C GLU A 81 -18.72 -6.93 9.74
N GLY A 82 -19.65 -7.85 9.44
CA GLY A 82 -20.85 -7.55 8.66
C GLY A 82 -20.68 -7.47 7.14
N ALA A 83 -19.51 -7.81 6.58
CA ALA A 83 -19.33 -7.88 5.13
C ALA A 83 -19.90 -9.20 4.56
N GLU A 84 -21.14 -9.16 4.07
CA GLU A 84 -21.67 -10.20 3.19
C GLU A 84 -20.82 -10.23 1.90
N GLY A 85 -20.01 -11.28 1.72
CA GLY A 85 -19.10 -11.42 0.56
C GLY A 85 -17.60 -11.43 0.89
N GLY A 86 -17.21 -11.42 2.17
CA GLY A 86 -15.80 -11.50 2.59
C GLY A 86 -15.10 -10.12 2.64
N ALA A 87 -13.94 -10.05 3.29
CA ALA A 87 -13.18 -8.81 3.36
C ALA A 87 -12.38 -8.59 2.07
N ARG A 88 -12.45 -7.37 1.53
CA ARG A 88 -11.73 -6.96 0.33
C ARG A 88 -10.83 -5.77 0.65
N GLY A 89 -9.52 -5.95 0.48
CA GLY A 89 -8.52 -4.90 0.50
C GLY A 89 -8.01 -4.59 -0.91
N VAL A 90 -7.44 -3.40 -1.13
CA VAL A 90 -6.86 -3.01 -2.42
C VAL A 90 -5.42 -2.54 -2.25
N ILE A 91 -4.47 -3.15 -2.95
CA ILE A 91 -3.08 -2.68 -3.04
C ILE A 91 -2.89 -2.05 -4.42
N HIS A 92 -2.48 -0.78 -4.46
CA HIS A 92 -2.04 -0.12 -5.69
C HIS A 92 -0.55 -0.37 -5.85
N TYR A 93 -0.24 -1.44 -6.58
CA TYR A 93 1.11 -1.92 -6.85
C TYR A 93 1.64 -1.29 -8.14
N TYR A 94 2.87 -0.78 -8.08
CA TYR A 94 3.57 -0.21 -9.23
C TYR A 94 4.85 -1.00 -9.46
N ASP A 95 5.21 -1.16 -10.73
CA ASP A 95 6.38 -1.95 -11.09
C ASP A 95 7.02 -1.42 -12.37
N VAL A 96 8.29 -1.75 -12.56
CA VAL A 96 9.02 -1.52 -13.80
C VAL A 96 9.10 -2.84 -14.55
N SER A 97 8.59 -2.84 -15.78
CA SER A 97 8.63 -4.00 -16.67
C SER A 97 9.14 -3.60 -18.04
N THR A 98 9.85 -4.52 -18.70
CA THR A 98 10.32 -4.37 -20.08
C THR A 98 9.67 -5.45 -20.94
N GLY A 99 9.17 -5.07 -22.11
CA GLY A 99 8.48 -6.00 -22.99
C GLY A 99 7.75 -5.30 -24.13
N ARG A 100 7.20 -6.10 -25.04
CA ARG A 100 6.24 -5.62 -26.03
C ARG A 100 4.84 -5.67 -25.42
N LYS A 101 3.98 -4.71 -25.78
CA LYS A 101 2.59 -4.63 -25.31
C LYS A 101 1.83 -5.97 -25.46
N ASP A 102 2.17 -6.71 -26.50
CA ASP A 102 1.53 -7.98 -26.90
C ASP A 102 2.33 -9.21 -26.44
N GLY A 103 3.46 -9.01 -25.76
CA GLY A 103 4.48 -10.03 -25.49
C GLY A 103 4.88 -10.11 -24.02
N GLY A 104 3.91 -10.24 -23.11
CA GLY A 104 4.17 -10.56 -21.70
C GLY A 104 4.57 -9.38 -20.81
N LEU A 105 4.36 -8.13 -21.26
CA LEU A 105 4.67 -6.91 -20.48
C LEU A 105 4.13 -6.95 -19.04
N PHE A 106 2.94 -7.53 -18.86
CA PHE A 106 2.28 -7.63 -17.55
C PHE A 106 2.46 -8.97 -16.86
N ASN A 107 2.76 -10.05 -17.60
CA ASN A 107 2.80 -11.40 -17.04
C ASN A 107 3.93 -11.52 -16.03
N ILE A 108 5.14 -11.06 -16.38
CA ILE A 108 6.31 -11.14 -15.51
C ILE A 108 6.11 -10.39 -14.17
N PRO A 109 5.73 -9.09 -14.14
CA PRO A 109 5.53 -8.39 -12.88
C PRO A 109 4.35 -8.96 -12.08
N PHE A 110 3.29 -9.43 -12.77
CA PHE A 110 2.15 -10.04 -12.11
C PHE A 110 2.53 -11.38 -11.44
N GLU A 111 3.17 -12.31 -12.16
CA GLU A 111 3.65 -13.57 -11.60
C GLU A 111 4.62 -13.34 -10.44
N ARG A 112 5.52 -12.34 -10.54
CA ARG A 112 6.39 -11.97 -9.42
C ARG A 112 5.59 -11.57 -8.18
N ALA A 113 4.59 -10.70 -8.33
CA ALA A 113 3.74 -10.28 -7.22
C ALA A 113 2.97 -11.47 -6.62
N GLN A 114 2.39 -12.33 -7.46
CA GLN A 114 1.67 -13.54 -7.03
C GLN A 114 2.59 -14.48 -6.23
N ASN A 115 3.82 -14.73 -6.71
CA ASN A 115 4.79 -15.59 -6.04
C ASN A 115 5.24 -15.03 -4.69
N ILE A 116 5.40 -13.71 -4.57
CA ILE A 116 5.75 -13.06 -3.30
C ILE A 116 4.61 -13.20 -2.30
N ILE A 117 3.36 -12.97 -2.73
CA ILE A 117 2.19 -13.13 -1.86
C ILE A 117 2.03 -14.61 -1.46
N ALA A 118 2.13 -15.54 -2.41
CA ALA A 118 1.99 -16.97 -2.15
C ALA A 118 3.09 -17.50 -1.22
N SER A 119 4.33 -17.04 -1.36
CA SER A 119 5.43 -17.46 -0.48
C SER A 119 5.28 -16.92 0.95
N ALA A 120 4.70 -15.73 1.12
CA ALA A 120 4.51 -15.12 2.44
C ALA A 120 3.25 -15.60 3.18
N PHE A 121 2.15 -15.91 2.47
CA PHE A 121 0.83 -16.19 3.07
C PHE A 121 0.19 -17.51 2.60
N GLY A 122 0.86 -18.27 1.74
CA GLY A 122 0.30 -19.45 1.08
C GLY A 122 -0.81 -19.11 0.09
N ASN A 123 -1.62 -20.11 -0.28
CA ASN A 123 -2.76 -19.94 -1.19
C ASN A 123 -4.04 -19.50 -0.45
N SER A 124 -3.90 -18.87 0.71
CA SER A 124 -5.03 -18.43 1.55
C SER A 124 -5.72 -17.16 1.03
N LEU A 125 -5.03 -16.40 0.18
CA LEU A 125 -5.50 -15.14 -0.39
C LEU A 125 -5.93 -15.34 -1.84
N LEU A 126 -7.12 -14.84 -2.18
CA LEU A 126 -7.56 -14.70 -3.57
C LEU A 126 -7.26 -13.28 -4.04
N TYR A 127 -6.57 -13.17 -5.17
CA TYR A 127 -6.24 -11.91 -5.83
C TYR A 127 -6.60 -12.02 -7.31
N GLU A 128 -7.17 -10.94 -7.85
CA GLU A 128 -7.64 -10.80 -9.23
C GLU A 128 -6.86 -9.70 -9.95
#